data_AF-A0A5C6AR67-F1
#
_entry.id   AF-A0A5C6AR67-F1
#
_cell.length_a   1.000
_cell.length_b   1.000
_cell.length_c   1.000
_cell.angle_alpha   90.00
_cell.angle_beta   90.00
_cell.angle_gamma   90.00
#
_symmetry.space_group_name_H-M   'P 1'
#
loop_
_entity.id
_entity.type
_entity.pdbx_description
1 polymer ?
#
loop_
_entity_poly.entity_id
_entity_poly.type
_entity_poly.pdbx_seq_one_letter_code
_entity_poly.pdbx_strand_id
1 'polypeptide(L)'
;MDVREKLSVLADAAKYDASCASSRSKKTRAGSQIGSTEGMGICHSYTPDGRCISLLKILLTNYCIYDCQYCVNRISSDTPRARFTVDEVVSLTMEFYKRNYIEGLFLSSGIIQNSDYTMEQLIAVAKKLREEQRYGGYIHLKTIPNATQSLIDEAGRWADRLSVNIELPTDSDLHQLAPEKKKPQIVTAMSGIRDRIDENKQEQKAGFKPPVFAPAGQSTQMIVGATPTPDVEILKTASELYTGQRLRRVYYSAYSPIPHADARLPGLSPPLVREHRLYQADWLMRFYGFEANEIVAEKGQNLSLDMDPKLAWALAHREFFPVDVNRASREELLRVPGIGVSNVKRILSIRRYQTLRSVDLKKLRVAWNRTKLFVLTADHNPNLVDLDRPGLVTKAKPKNQQLMLFDAATTSITGEL
;
A
#
# COMPACT_ATOMS: atom_id res chain seq x y z
N MET A 1 -3.30 -34.13 0.49
CA MET A 1 -4.16 -32.94 0.63
C MET A 1 -4.86 -32.70 -0.69
N ASP A 2 -6.17 -32.53 -0.67
CA ASP A 2 -6.92 -32.10 -1.85
C ASP A 2 -6.72 -30.60 -2.14
N VAL A 3 -7.26 -30.10 -3.25
CA VAL A 3 -7.13 -28.69 -3.68
C VAL A 3 -7.77 -27.73 -2.67
N ARG A 4 -8.86 -28.13 -2.00
CA ARG A 4 -9.60 -27.29 -1.06
C ARG A 4 -8.83 -27.14 0.26
N GLU A 5 -8.25 -28.22 0.75
CA GLU A 5 -7.36 -28.22 1.92
C GLU A 5 -6.11 -27.37 1.65
N LYS A 6 -5.48 -27.55 0.48
CA LYS A 6 -4.35 -26.72 0.04
C LYS A 6 -4.74 -25.24 -0.01
N LEU A 7 -5.91 -24.92 -0.56
CA LEU A 7 -6.41 -23.55 -0.64
C LEU A 7 -6.59 -22.93 0.74
N SER A 8 -7.20 -23.65 1.69
CA SER A 8 -7.36 -23.17 3.07
C SER A 8 -6.02 -22.80 3.70
N VAL A 9 -5.01 -23.68 3.58
CA VAL A 9 -3.67 -23.44 4.13
C VAL A 9 -2.96 -22.27 3.42
N LEU A 10 -2.97 -22.27 2.09
CA LEU A 10 -2.17 -21.33 1.29
C LEU A 10 -2.80 -19.94 1.18
N ALA A 11 -4.12 -19.84 1.27
CA ALA A 11 -4.81 -18.55 1.39
C ALA A 11 -4.62 -17.93 2.79
N ASP A 12 -4.69 -18.72 3.87
CA ASP A 12 -4.43 -18.20 5.21
C ASP A 12 -2.97 -17.74 5.34
N ALA A 13 -2.01 -18.50 4.81
CA ALA A 13 -0.60 -18.11 4.77
C ALA A 13 -0.35 -16.84 3.93
N ALA A 14 -1.13 -16.61 2.86
CA ALA A 14 -1.03 -15.41 2.04
C ALA A 14 -1.47 -14.13 2.77
N LYS A 15 -2.21 -14.21 3.89
CA LYS A 15 -2.75 -13.02 4.59
C LYS A 15 -1.68 -12.03 5.06
N TYR A 16 -0.45 -12.48 5.26
CA TYR A 16 0.70 -11.67 5.70
C TYR A 16 1.34 -10.84 4.56
N ASP A 17 0.98 -11.09 3.30
CA ASP A 17 1.37 -10.23 2.18
C ASP A 17 0.41 -9.01 2.08
N ALA A 18 0.88 -7.80 2.37
CA ALA A 18 0.09 -6.59 2.18
C ALA A 18 0.15 -6.16 0.72
N SER A 19 -0.87 -6.53 -0.05
CA SER A 19 -1.06 -6.10 -1.46
C SER A 19 -2.48 -5.65 -1.77
N CYS A 20 -3.43 -5.95 -0.87
CA CYS A 20 -4.86 -5.67 -0.98
C CYS A 20 -5.48 -5.64 0.43
N ALA A 21 -6.67 -5.05 0.54
CA ALA A 21 -7.46 -5.11 1.77
C ALA A 21 -8.12 -6.48 1.88
N SER A 22 -7.78 -7.25 2.92
CA SER A 22 -8.43 -8.52 3.25
C SER A 22 -9.59 -8.28 4.23
N SER A 23 -10.74 -8.89 3.96
CA SER A 23 -11.85 -8.92 4.91
C SER A 23 -11.46 -9.78 6.11
N ARG A 24 -11.25 -9.17 7.29
CA ARG A 24 -10.87 -9.88 8.53
C ARG A 24 -12.07 -10.42 9.34
N SER A 25 -13.27 -10.51 8.79
CA SER A 25 -14.39 -11.09 9.52
C SER A 25 -14.14 -12.59 9.70
N LYS A 26 -14.00 -13.03 10.96
CA LYS A 26 -13.87 -14.45 11.32
C LYS A 26 -15.13 -15.00 12.02
N LYS A 27 -16.16 -14.17 12.19
CA LYS A 27 -17.35 -14.55 12.96
C LYS A 27 -18.47 -14.98 12.03
N THR A 28 -18.71 -16.29 12.01
CA THR A 28 -20.01 -16.86 11.66
C THR A 28 -20.85 -17.02 12.93
N ARG A 29 -22.18 -16.99 12.79
CA ARG A 29 -23.07 -17.33 13.90
C ARG A 29 -23.01 -18.83 14.13
N ALA A 30 -23.01 -19.27 15.39
CA ALA A 30 -23.03 -20.69 15.73
C ALA A 30 -24.21 -21.40 15.03
N GLY A 31 -23.95 -22.55 14.38
CA GLY A 31 -24.95 -23.30 13.62
C GLY A 31 -25.23 -22.81 12.20
N SER A 32 -24.56 -21.75 11.71
CA SER A 32 -24.72 -21.28 10.32
C SER A 32 -23.90 -22.12 9.34
N GLN A 33 -24.57 -22.72 8.36
CA GLN A 33 -23.93 -23.44 7.24
C GLN A 33 -23.73 -22.55 6.00
N ILE A 34 -24.42 -21.41 5.93
CA ILE A 34 -24.40 -20.46 4.81
C ILE A 34 -24.04 -19.07 5.35
N GLY A 35 -23.20 -18.32 4.62
CA GLY A 35 -22.73 -16.99 5.02
C GLY A 35 -21.40 -16.98 5.78
N SER A 36 -20.55 -18.00 5.60
CA SER A 36 -19.22 -18.07 6.19
C SER A 36 -18.19 -17.28 5.38
N THR A 37 -17.47 -16.37 6.02
CA THR A 37 -16.28 -15.71 5.45
C THR A 37 -15.04 -16.56 5.68
N GLU A 38 -15.11 -17.82 5.24
CA GLU A 38 -13.94 -18.69 5.17
C GLU A 38 -12.89 -18.04 4.27
N GLY A 39 -11.63 -18.12 4.69
CA GLY A 39 -10.48 -17.47 4.06
C GLY A 39 -10.10 -18.11 2.73
N MET A 40 -10.99 -18.08 1.74
CA MET A 40 -10.82 -18.67 0.40
C MET A 40 -9.89 -17.86 -0.51
N GLY A 41 -8.98 -17.08 0.08
CA GLY A 41 -7.98 -16.30 -0.65
C GLY A 41 -8.51 -15.07 -1.37
N ILE A 42 -9.79 -14.71 -1.26
CA ILE A 42 -10.30 -13.50 -1.94
C ILE A 42 -9.92 -12.24 -1.15
N CYS A 43 -9.31 -11.28 -1.82
CA CYS A 43 -9.05 -9.95 -1.26
C CYS A 43 -9.49 -8.84 -2.21
N HIS A 44 -9.71 -7.65 -1.67
CA HIS A 44 -10.21 -6.51 -2.42
C HIS A 44 -9.10 -5.49 -2.65
N SER A 45 -8.96 -5.06 -3.90
CA SER A 45 -8.08 -3.96 -4.30
C SER A 45 -8.90 -2.86 -4.96
N TYR A 46 -8.33 -1.67 -5.07
CA TYR A 46 -8.99 -0.54 -5.70
C TYR A 46 -8.19 -0.06 -6.90
N THR A 47 -8.91 0.09 -7.99
CA THR A 47 -8.42 0.70 -9.23
C THR A 47 -8.25 2.21 -9.05
N PRO A 48 -7.44 2.89 -9.89
CA PRO A 48 -7.24 4.33 -9.79
C PRO A 48 -8.52 5.18 -9.88
N ASP A 49 -9.57 4.65 -10.52
CA ASP A 49 -10.91 5.24 -10.63
C ASP A 49 -11.83 4.92 -9.44
N GLY A 50 -11.31 4.22 -8.42
CA GLY A 50 -12.03 3.95 -7.17
C GLY A 50 -12.91 2.71 -7.20
N ARG A 51 -12.95 1.94 -8.30
CA ARG A 51 -13.68 0.66 -8.33
C ARG A 51 -12.95 -0.38 -7.50
N CYS A 52 -13.71 -1.07 -6.65
CA CYS A 52 -13.28 -2.25 -5.94
C CYS A 52 -13.19 -3.44 -6.92
N ILE A 53 -12.11 -4.20 -6.86
CA ILE A 53 -11.90 -5.44 -7.63
C ILE A 53 -11.51 -6.56 -6.66
N SER A 54 -11.95 -7.78 -6.94
CA SER A 54 -11.66 -8.98 -6.18
C SER A 54 -10.50 -9.74 -6.82
N LEU A 55 -9.51 -10.12 -6.02
CA LEU A 55 -8.35 -10.88 -6.45
C LEU A 55 -8.30 -12.21 -5.70
N LEU A 56 -8.02 -13.31 -6.41
CA LEU A 56 -7.58 -14.55 -5.79
C LEU A 56 -6.13 -14.36 -5.33
N LYS A 57 -5.94 -14.19 -4.03
CA LYS A 57 -4.64 -14.04 -3.37
C LYS A 57 -4.26 -15.31 -2.65
N ILE A 58 -3.27 -16.00 -3.21
CA ILE A 58 -2.80 -17.29 -2.73
C ILE A 58 -1.27 -17.41 -2.83
N LEU A 59 -0.71 -18.34 -2.05
CA LEU A 59 0.64 -18.81 -2.25
C LEU A 59 0.63 -20.04 -3.18
N LEU A 60 1.60 -20.15 -4.08
CA LEU A 60 1.88 -21.41 -4.79
C LEU A 60 2.26 -22.52 -3.78
N THR A 61 3.06 -22.16 -2.79
CA THR A 61 3.47 -23.03 -1.68
C THR A 61 3.80 -22.17 -0.46
N ASN A 62 3.57 -22.69 0.73
CA ASN A 62 4.08 -22.09 1.96
C ASN A 62 5.36 -22.76 2.45
N TYR A 63 5.89 -23.80 1.79
CA TYR A 63 7.24 -24.27 2.05
C TYR A 63 8.25 -23.16 1.69
N CYS A 64 9.17 -22.88 2.60
CA CYS A 64 10.22 -21.88 2.40
C CYS A 64 11.54 -22.35 3.00
N ILE A 65 12.63 -22.22 2.23
CA ILE A 65 13.99 -22.51 2.71
C ILE A 65 14.60 -21.40 3.57
N TYR A 66 14.01 -20.19 3.58
CA TYR A 66 14.52 -19.05 4.35
C TYR A 66 13.96 -19.01 5.77
N ASP A 67 14.74 -18.46 6.70
CA ASP A 67 14.36 -18.31 8.09
C ASP A 67 14.05 -16.85 8.51
N CYS A 68 13.20 -16.18 7.74
CA CYS A 68 12.76 -14.83 8.07
C CYS A 68 11.98 -14.83 9.39
N GLN A 69 12.49 -14.16 10.42
CA GLN A 69 12.05 -14.31 11.81
C GLN A 69 10.60 -13.86 12.04
N TYR A 70 10.13 -12.89 11.25
CA TYR A 70 8.75 -12.38 11.29
C TYR A 70 7.75 -13.24 10.50
N CYS A 71 8.20 -14.24 9.75
CA CYS A 71 7.39 -14.95 8.78
C CYS A 71 6.89 -16.29 9.34
N VAL A 72 5.58 -16.51 9.33
CA VAL A 72 4.98 -17.80 9.71
C VAL A 72 5.43 -18.97 8.83
N ASN A 73 5.86 -18.67 7.60
CA ASN A 73 6.26 -19.65 6.60
C ASN A 73 7.76 -19.96 6.64
N ARG A 74 8.53 -19.38 7.58
CA ARG A 74 9.97 -19.64 7.72
C ARG A 74 10.26 -21.13 7.94
N ILE A 75 11.46 -21.58 7.57
CA ILE A 75 11.83 -23.00 7.65
C ILE A 75 11.71 -23.57 9.07
N SER A 76 11.97 -22.75 10.11
CA SER A 76 11.89 -23.16 11.52
C SER A 76 10.47 -23.21 12.10
N SER A 77 9.44 -22.76 11.37
CA SER A 77 8.07 -22.76 11.86
C SER A 77 7.37 -24.10 11.61
N ASP A 78 6.83 -24.68 12.69
CA ASP A 78 5.99 -25.87 12.61
C ASP A 78 4.54 -25.46 12.30
N THR A 79 4.22 -25.39 11.00
CA THR A 79 2.88 -25.07 10.50
C THR A 79 2.51 -26.02 9.37
N PRO A 80 1.22 -26.35 9.17
CA PRO A 80 0.79 -27.19 8.06
C PRO A 80 1.32 -26.65 6.73
N ARG A 81 1.97 -27.51 5.95
CA ARG A 81 2.56 -27.13 4.66
C ARG A 81 1.82 -27.73 3.50
N ALA A 82 1.64 -26.93 2.46
CA ALA A 82 0.94 -27.28 1.24
C ALA A 82 1.67 -26.70 0.03
N ARG A 83 1.46 -27.33 -1.12
CA ARG A 83 1.95 -26.86 -2.41
C ARG A 83 0.92 -27.18 -3.48
N PHE A 84 0.60 -26.19 -4.30
CA PHE A 84 -0.13 -26.41 -5.54
C PHE A 84 0.81 -26.83 -6.67
N THR A 85 0.28 -27.62 -7.59
CA THR A 85 0.84 -27.74 -8.94
C THR A 85 0.46 -26.50 -9.76
N VAL A 86 1.17 -26.26 -10.86
CA VAL A 86 0.84 -25.19 -11.82
C VAL A 86 -0.61 -25.35 -12.30
N ASP A 87 -1.01 -26.56 -12.66
CA ASP A 87 -2.37 -26.85 -13.17
C ASP A 87 -3.46 -26.61 -12.13
N GLU A 88 -3.20 -26.89 -10.86
CA GLU A 88 -4.14 -26.60 -9.77
C GLU A 88 -4.39 -25.09 -9.65
N VAL A 89 -3.34 -24.25 -9.69
CA VAL A 89 -3.50 -22.79 -9.61
C VAL A 89 -4.23 -22.24 -10.83
N VAL A 90 -3.88 -22.72 -12.03
CA VAL A 90 -4.51 -22.31 -13.30
C VAL A 90 -6.01 -22.65 -13.26
N SER A 91 -6.35 -23.89 -12.91
CA SER A 91 -7.73 -24.37 -12.86
C SER A 91 -8.53 -23.58 -11.83
N LEU A 92 -7.98 -23.39 -10.63
CA LEU A 92 -8.63 -22.63 -9.56
C LEU A 92 -8.91 -21.18 -9.98
N THR A 93 -7.93 -20.52 -10.60
CA THR A 93 -8.07 -19.15 -11.10
C THR A 93 -9.20 -19.07 -12.14
N MET A 94 -9.21 -19.99 -13.10
CA MET A 94 -10.23 -20.03 -14.15
C MET A 94 -11.63 -20.34 -13.61
N GLU A 95 -11.76 -21.23 -12.62
CA GLU A 95 -13.05 -21.55 -12.00
C GLU A 95 -13.61 -20.38 -11.20
N PHE A 96 -12.78 -19.69 -10.40
CA PHE A 96 -13.21 -18.50 -9.65
C PHE A 96 -13.60 -17.37 -10.61
N TYR A 97 -12.83 -17.16 -11.68
CA TYR A 97 -13.13 -16.14 -12.67
C TYR A 97 -14.43 -16.43 -13.43
N LYS A 98 -14.61 -17.65 -13.96
CA LYS A 98 -15.83 -18.03 -14.70
C LYS A 98 -17.12 -17.96 -13.87
N ARG A 99 -16.99 -18.03 -12.54
CA ARG A 99 -18.10 -17.88 -11.57
C ARG A 99 -18.27 -16.44 -11.07
N ASN A 100 -17.53 -15.48 -11.63
CA ASN A 100 -17.52 -14.06 -11.25
C ASN A 100 -17.15 -13.80 -9.79
N TYR A 101 -16.27 -14.62 -9.20
CA TYR A 101 -15.76 -14.39 -7.84
C TYR A 101 -14.52 -13.50 -7.80
N ILE A 102 -13.78 -13.42 -8.91
CA ILE A 102 -12.53 -12.64 -9.01
C ILE A 102 -12.42 -11.97 -10.38
N GLU A 103 -11.65 -10.89 -10.44
CA GLU A 103 -11.21 -10.21 -11.65
C GLU A 103 -9.70 -10.35 -11.89
N GLY A 104 -8.98 -10.98 -10.96
CA GLY A 104 -7.54 -11.16 -11.04
C GLY A 104 -6.94 -12.19 -10.09
N LEU A 105 -5.67 -12.50 -10.33
CA LEU A 105 -4.82 -13.38 -9.53
C LEU A 105 -3.71 -12.54 -8.90
N PHE A 106 -3.52 -12.67 -7.59
CA PHE A 106 -2.30 -12.30 -6.88
C PHE A 106 -1.59 -13.57 -6.45
N LEU A 107 -0.44 -13.87 -7.06
CA LEU A 107 0.31 -15.09 -6.79
C LEU A 107 1.67 -14.76 -6.18
N SER A 108 1.92 -15.37 -5.03
CA SER A 108 3.17 -15.30 -4.27
C SER A 108 3.60 -16.72 -3.92
N SER A 109 4.74 -16.88 -3.24
CA SER A 109 5.23 -18.21 -2.86
C SER A 109 6.26 -18.12 -1.73
N GLY A 110 6.34 -19.16 -0.92
CA GLY A 110 7.58 -19.54 -0.25
C GLY A 110 8.60 -20.10 -1.25
N ILE A 111 9.86 -20.21 -0.84
CA ILE A 111 10.97 -20.62 -1.70
C ILE A 111 11.22 -22.12 -1.54
N ILE A 112 11.07 -22.87 -2.63
CA ILE A 112 11.33 -24.31 -2.66
C ILE A 112 12.49 -24.61 -3.61
N GLN A 113 13.36 -25.53 -3.19
CA GLN A 113 14.63 -25.85 -3.86
C GLN A 113 15.59 -24.66 -3.92
N ASN A 114 15.28 -23.67 -4.75
CA ASN A 114 16.00 -22.41 -4.88
C ASN A 114 15.07 -21.31 -5.44
N SER A 115 15.60 -20.09 -5.49
CA SER A 115 14.86 -18.90 -5.94
C SER A 115 14.40 -18.99 -7.40
N ASP A 116 15.28 -19.44 -8.29
CA ASP A 116 15.03 -19.54 -9.73
C ASP A 116 13.95 -20.57 -10.03
N TYR A 117 14.08 -21.79 -9.49
CA TYR A 117 13.07 -22.83 -9.64
C TYR A 117 11.68 -22.35 -9.18
N THR A 118 11.61 -21.68 -8.03
CA THR A 118 10.33 -21.15 -7.54
C THR A 118 9.77 -20.09 -8.49
N MET A 119 10.62 -19.21 -9.02
CA MET A 119 10.22 -18.18 -9.97
C MET A 119 9.72 -18.78 -11.29
N GLU A 120 10.38 -19.82 -11.81
CA GLU A 120 9.94 -20.58 -12.99
C GLU A 120 8.53 -21.15 -12.81
N GLN A 121 8.18 -21.66 -11.62
CA GLN A 121 6.83 -22.16 -11.36
C GLN A 121 5.78 -21.04 -11.39
N LEU A 122 6.10 -19.85 -10.85
CA LEU A 122 5.22 -18.68 -10.91
C LEU A 122 5.00 -18.20 -12.35
N ILE A 123 6.09 -18.17 -13.13
CA ILE A 123 6.06 -17.84 -14.56
C ILE A 123 5.20 -18.85 -15.32
N ALA A 124 5.36 -20.15 -15.06
CA ALA A 124 4.59 -21.20 -15.72
C ALA A 124 3.07 -21.03 -15.51
N VAL A 125 2.63 -20.67 -14.30
CA VAL A 125 1.22 -20.35 -14.04
C VAL A 125 0.74 -19.17 -14.90
N ALA A 126 1.46 -18.05 -14.88
CA ALA A 126 1.06 -16.87 -15.62
C ALA A 126 1.07 -17.10 -17.14
N LYS A 127 2.11 -17.76 -17.66
CA LYS A 127 2.25 -18.12 -19.07
C LYS A 127 1.11 -19.04 -19.52
N LYS A 128 0.80 -20.09 -18.76
CA LYS A 128 -0.30 -21.01 -19.06
C LYS A 128 -1.67 -20.33 -19.02
N LEU A 129 -1.89 -19.41 -18.07
CA LEU A 129 -3.09 -18.57 -18.06
C LEU A 129 -3.21 -17.72 -19.34
N ARG A 130 -2.12 -17.09 -19.80
CA ARG A 130 -2.12 -16.22 -20.99
C ARG A 130 -2.24 -17.00 -22.30
N GLU A 131 -1.42 -18.03 -22.50
CA GLU A 131 -1.30 -18.74 -23.78
C GLU A 131 -2.35 -19.82 -23.96
N GLU A 132 -2.58 -20.68 -22.95
CA GLU A 132 -3.49 -21.82 -23.07
C GLU A 132 -4.93 -21.44 -22.71
N GLN A 133 -5.13 -20.75 -21.58
CA GLN A 133 -6.47 -20.38 -21.08
C GLN A 133 -7.00 -19.07 -21.69
N ARG A 134 -6.16 -18.32 -22.42
CA ARG A 134 -6.46 -16.99 -22.97
C ARG A 134 -7.05 -16.03 -21.92
N TYR A 135 -6.58 -16.16 -20.69
CA TYR A 135 -7.05 -15.36 -19.57
C TYR A 135 -6.56 -13.91 -19.73
N GLY A 136 -7.51 -12.97 -19.88
CA GLY A 136 -7.23 -11.53 -19.99
C GLY A 136 -7.37 -10.74 -18.68
N GLY A 137 -7.70 -11.41 -17.57
CA GLY A 137 -7.85 -10.75 -16.28
C GLY A 137 -6.51 -10.35 -15.65
N TYR A 138 -6.57 -9.61 -14.54
CA TYR A 138 -5.38 -9.04 -13.90
C TYR A 138 -4.48 -10.12 -13.27
N ILE A 139 -3.17 -10.06 -13.47
CA ILE A 139 -2.18 -10.94 -12.83
C ILE A 139 -1.12 -10.09 -12.12
N HIS A 140 -1.00 -10.28 -10.81
CA HIS A 140 0.08 -9.73 -10.00
C HIS A 140 0.97 -10.88 -9.52
N LEU A 141 2.24 -10.89 -9.95
CA LEU A 141 3.23 -11.83 -9.45
C LEU A 141 4.16 -11.16 -8.43
N LYS A 142 4.37 -11.83 -7.29
CA LYS A 142 5.44 -11.48 -6.36
C LYS A 142 6.73 -12.15 -6.80
N THR A 143 7.76 -11.37 -7.08
CA THR A 143 9.07 -11.90 -7.49
C THR A 143 9.74 -12.59 -6.31
N ILE A 144 10.44 -13.69 -6.58
CA ILE A 144 11.21 -14.41 -5.56
C ILE A 144 12.54 -13.70 -5.33
N PRO A 145 12.95 -13.45 -4.07
CA PRO A 145 14.24 -12.82 -3.79
C PRO A 145 15.37 -13.68 -4.34
N ASN A 146 16.42 -13.05 -4.86
CA ASN A 146 17.57 -13.70 -5.49
C ASN A 146 17.26 -14.51 -6.76
N ALA A 147 16.10 -14.32 -7.37
CA ALA A 147 15.84 -14.84 -8.70
C ALA A 147 16.65 -14.08 -9.76
N THR A 148 17.14 -14.80 -10.77
CA THR A 148 17.93 -14.25 -11.87
C THR A 148 17.11 -13.23 -12.69
N GLN A 149 17.77 -12.16 -13.16
CA GLN A 149 17.09 -11.06 -13.89
C GLN A 149 16.30 -11.55 -15.11
N SER A 150 16.81 -12.55 -15.85
CA SER A 150 16.10 -13.12 -17.01
C SER A 150 14.74 -13.73 -16.65
N LEU A 151 14.61 -14.36 -15.48
CA LEU A 151 13.34 -14.91 -14.99
C LEU A 151 12.40 -13.79 -14.54
N ILE A 152 12.93 -12.74 -13.90
CA ILE A 152 12.15 -11.55 -13.56
C ILE A 152 11.61 -10.88 -14.84
N ASP A 153 12.45 -10.80 -15.87
CA ASP A 153 12.07 -10.23 -17.16
C ASP A 153 11.00 -11.09 -17.86
N GLU A 154 11.12 -12.41 -17.81
CA GLU A 154 10.09 -13.31 -18.34
C GLU A 154 8.77 -13.16 -17.57
N ALA A 155 8.82 -13.09 -16.24
CA ALA A 155 7.63 -12.89 -15.42
C ALA A 155 6.90 -11.58 -15.77
N GLY A 156 7.65 -10.51 -16.03
CA GLY A 156 7.08 -9.22 -16.41
C GLY A 156 6.34 -9.25 -17.76
N ARG A 157 6.67 -10.18 -18.67
CA ARG A 157 5.95 -10.35 -19.95
C ARG A 157 4.54 -10.92 -19.75
N TRP A 158 4.36 -11.76 -18.73
CA TRP A 158 3.10 -12.47 -18.49
C TRP A 158 2.21 -11.80 -17.44
N ALA A 159 2.81 -11.04 -16.51
CA ALA A 159 2.13 -10.35 -15.42
C ALA A 159 1.75 -8.90 -15.76
N ASP A 160 0.64 -8.42 -15.19
CA ASP A 160 0.26 -7.00 -15.25
C ASP A 160 1.07 -6.17 -14.26
N ARG A 161 1.38 -6.74 -13.09
CA ARG A 161 2.18 -6.10 -12.03
C ARG A 161 3.20 -7.09 -11.47
N LEU A 162 4.40 -6.58 -11.23
CA LEU A 162 5.41 -7.25 -10.42
C LEU A 162 5.53 -6.59 -9.04
N SER A 163 5.81 -7.37 -8.00
CA SER A 163 6.24 -6.80 -6.73
C SER A 163 7.44 -7.50 -6.13
N VAL A 164 8.39 -6.70 -5.65
CA VAL A 164 9.57 -7.14 -4.91
C VAL A 164 9.43 -6.64 -3.48
N ASN A 165 9.45 -7.50 -2.47
CA ASN A 165 9.37 -7.03 -1.09
C ASN A 165 10.73 -6.52 -0.62
N ILE A 166 10.76 -5.32 -0.05
CA ILE A 166 11.91 -4.85 0.73
C ILE A 166 11.92 -5.41 2.15
N GLU A 167 10.77 -5.90 2.60
CA GLU A 167 10.52 -6.55 3.89
C GLU A 167 10.63 -5.63 5.10
N LEU A 168 11.77 -4.96 5.29
CA LEU A 168 12.04 -4.11 6.44
C LEU A 168 12.58 -2.74 6.00
N PRO A 169 12.36 -1.67 6.77
CA PRO A 169 12.72 -0.31 6.34
C PRO A 169 14.24 -0.10 6.27
N THR A 170 14.97 -0.59 7.29
CA THR A 170 16.42 -0.38 7.38
C THR A 170 17.20 -1.64 7.02
N ASP A 171 18.44 -1.47 6.55
CA ASP A 171 19.32 -2.59 6.24
C ASP A 171 19.74 -3.37 7.50
N SER A 172 19.89 -2.67 8.63
CA SER A 172 20.16 -3.28 9.93
C SER A 172 19.02 -4.19 10.37
N ASP A 173 17.78 -3.73 10.25
CA ASP A 173 16.59 -4.55 10.56
C ASP A 173 16.55 -5.80 9.66
N LEU A 174 16.82 -5.62 8.37
CA LEU A 174 16.84 -6.70 7.39
C LEU A 174 17.89 -7.77 7.75
N HIS A 175 19.12 -7.37 8.07
CA HIS A 175 20.16 -8.29 8.53
C HIS A 175 19.76 -9.02 9.81
N GLN A 176 19.12 -8.32 10.75
CA GLN A 176 18.74 -8.91 12.04
C GLN A 176 17.60 -9.94 11.90
N LEU A 177 16.63 -9.70 11.03
CA LEU A 177 15.38 -10.48 10.98
C LEU A 177 15.19 -11.33 9.72
N ALA A 178 15.97 -11.11 8.67
CA ALA A 178 15.92 -11.90 7.44
C ALA A 178 17.29 -11.92 6.73
N PRO A 179 18.33 -12.51 7.36
CA PRO A 179 19.72 -12.42 6.91
C PRO A 179 19.98 -13.00 5.51
N GLU A 180 19.11 -13.88 5.02
CA GLU A 180 19.20 -14.45 3.67
C GLU A 180 18.82 -13.45 2.56
N LYS A 181 18.21 -12.32 2.93
CA LYS A 181 17.80 -11.25 2.02
C LYS A 181 18.74 -10.06 2.18
N LYS A 182 19.28 -9.55 1.07
CA LYS A 182 20.17 -8.40 1.06
C LYS A 182 19.54 -7.22 0.34
N LYS A 183 19.54 -6.04 0.97
CA LYS A 183 18.97 -4.82 0.40
C LYS A 183 19.55 -4.49 -0.99
N PRO A 184 20.86 -4.61 -1.25
CA PRO A 184 21.40 -4.39 -2.60
C PRO A 184 20.79 -5.30 -3.67
N GLN A 185 20.61 -6.60 -3.37
CA GLN A 185 20.04 -7.56 -4.32
C GLN A 185 18.57 -7.24 -4.63
N ILE A 186 17.80 -6.89 -3.60
CA ILE A 186 16.41 -6.46 -3.73
C ILE A 186 16.30 -5.20 -4.61
N VAL A 187 17.14 -4.21 -4.35
CA VAL A 187 17.15 -2.94 -5.10
C VAL A 187 17.60 -3.15 -6.54
N THR A 188 18.56 -4.04 -6.79
CA THR A 188 18.98 -4.43 -8.15
C THR A 188 17.84 -5.06 -8.92
N ALA A 189 17.08 -5.99 -8.32
CA ALA A 189 15.91 -6.60 -8.96
C ALA A 189 14.83 -5.55 -9.29
N MET A 190 14.54 -4.61 -8.37
CA MET A 190 13.63 -3.49 -8.64
C MET A 190 14.13 -2.58 -9.77
N SER A 191 15.44 -2.35 -9.83
CA SER A 191 16.08 -1.52 -10.87
C SER A 191 15.95 -2.18 -12.23
N GLY A 192 16.18 -3.49 -12.34
CA GLY A 192 15.97 -4.23 -13.59
C GLY A 192 14.53 -4.14 -14.10
N ILE A 193 13.54 -4.27 -13.20
CA ILE A 193 12.12 -4.10 -13.56
C ILE A 193 11.83 -2.67 -14.03
N ARG A 194 12.38 -1.65 -13.33
CA ARG A 194 12.23 -0.23 -13.71
C ARG A 194 12.79 0.01 -15.10
N ASP A 195 14.00 -0.45 -15.35
CA ASP A 195 14.73 -0.21 -16.59
C ASP A 195 13.98 -0.83 -17.76
N ARG A 196 13.45 -2.05 -17.61
CA ARG A 196 12.63 -2.70 -18.63
C ARG A 196 11.30 -1.99 -18.89
N ILE A 197 10.64 -1.49 -17.84
CA ILE A 197 9.42 -0.67 -17.99
C ILE A 197 9.73 0.63 -18.76
N ASP A 198 10.87 1.26 -18.47
CA ASP A 198 11.25 2.52 -19.09
C ASP A 198 11.70 2.35 -20.54
N GLU A 199 12.44 1.27 -20.84
CA GLU A 199 12.80 0.84 -22.20
C GLU A 199 11.53 0.66 -23.05
N ASN A 200 10.56 -0.14 -22.57
CA ASN A 200 9.28 -0.36 -23.26
C ASN A 200 8.52 0.96 -23.53
N LYS A 201 8.52 1.91 -22.58
CA LYS A 201 7.89 3.22 -22.79
C LYS A 201 8.63 4.06 -23.82
N GLN A 202 9.95 3.99 -23.86
CA GLN A 202 10.77 4.71 -24.85
C GLN A 202 10.51 4.15 -26.25
N GLU A 203 10.51 2.83 -26.41
CA GLU A 203 10.20 2.17 -27.68
C GLU A 203 8.80 2.51 -28.18
N GLN A 204 7.78 2.50 -27.30
CA GLN A 204 6.42 2.94 -27.65
C GLN A 204 6.38 4.40 -28.11
N LYS A 205 7.11 5.30 -27.44
CA LYS A 205 7.20 6.72 -27.84
C LYS A 205 7.92 6.91 -29.17
N ALA A 206 8.84 6.02 -29.51
CA ALA A 206 9.53 6.00 -30.80
C ALA A 206 8.70 5.34 -31.92
N GLY A 207 7.48 4.86 -31.63
CA GLY A 207 6.57 4.28 -32.62
C GLY A 207 6.70 2.76 -32.79
N PHE A 208 7.56 2.09 -32.01
CA PHE A 208 7.65 0.64 -32.00
C PHE A 208 6.49 0.02 -31.21
N LYS A 209 6.26 -1.28 -31.42
CA LYS A 209 5.25 -2.08 -30.71
C LYS A 209 5.95 -3.15 -29.86
N PRO A 210 6.62 -2.76 -28.76
CA PRO A 210 7.33 -3.72 -27.94
C PRO A 210 6.37 -4.67 -27.22
N PRO A 211 6.82 -5.87 -26.85
CA PRO A 211 6.03 -6.79 -26.04
C PRO A 211 5.57 -6.13 -24.73
N VAL A 212 4.35 -6.45 -24.29
CA VAL A 212 3.81 -5.95 -23.02
C VAL A 212 4.73 -6.39 -21.87
N PHE A 213 5.01 -5.48 -20.95
CA PHE A 213 5.79 -5.75 -19.75
C PHE A 213 5.20 -4.99 -18.57
N ALA A 214 4.71 -5.71 -17.56
CA ALA A 214 4.19 -5.19 -16.30
C ALA A 214 3.48 -3.80 -16.44
N PRO A 215 2.42 -3.69 -17.27
CA PRO A 215 1.76 -2.41 -17.59
C PRO A 215 1.24 -1.65 -16.36
N ALA A 216 0.86 -2.37 -15.29
CA ALA A 216 0.44 -1.79 -14.02
C ALA A 216 1.61 -1.41 -13.10
N GLY A 217 2.85 -1.51 -13.58
CA GLY A 217 4.10 -1.11 -12.93
C GLY A 217 4.60 -2.11 -11.88
N GLN A 218 5.46 -1.61 -11.00
CA GLN A 218 5.98 -2.37 -9.86
C GLN A 218 5.59 -1.76 -8.51
N SER A 219 5.52 -2.61 -7.49
CA SER A 219 5.24 -2.21 -6.09
C SER A 219 6.13 -2.98 -5.11
N THR A 220 6.17 -2.53 -3.85
CA THR A 220 6.90 -3.19 -2.78
C THR A 220 6.08 -3.23 -1.50
N GLN A 221 6.51 -4.04 -0.54
CA GLN A 221 5.93 -4.12 0.80
C GLN A 221 7.04 -4.05 1.86
N MET A 222 6.72 -3.38 2.96
CA MET A 222 7.51 -3.37 4.19
C MET A 222 6.63 -3.68 5.42
N ILE A 223 7.21 -4.38 6.38
CA ILE A 223 6.64 -4.68 7.67
C ILE A 223 6.99 -3.56 8.63
N VAL A 224 6.00 -3.06 9.36
CA VAL A 224 6.14 -1.93 10.28
C VAL A 224 5.85 -2.37 11.70
N GLY A 225 6.68 -1.94 12.64
CA GLY A 225 6.57 -2.30 14.05
C GLY A 225 7.08 -3.71 14.41
N ALA A 226 7.83 -4.37 13.52
CA ALA A 226 8.65 -5.54 13.91
C ALA A 226 9.93 -5.13 14.65
N THR A 227 10.39 -3.90 14.45
CA THR A 227 11.55 -3.28 15.08
C THR A 227 11.16 -1.88 15.61
N PRO A 228 11.97 -1.25 16.49
CA PRO A 228 11.69 0.09 17.01
C PRO A 228 11.94 1.21 15.98
N THR A 229 12.01 0.90 14.69
CA THR A 229 12.30 1.87 13.62
C THR A 229 11.27 3.00 13.62
N PRO A 230 11.72 4.27 13.74
CA PRO A 230 10.84 5.43 13.74
C PRO A 230 10.14 5.64 12.40
N ASP A 231 8.94 6.22 12.42
CA ASP A 231 8.16 6.44 11.20
C ASP A 231 8.88 7.35 10.18
N VAL A 232 9.72 8.29 10.62
CA VAL A 232 10.49 9.14 9.69
C VAL A 232 11.43 8.30 8.80
N GLU A 233 12.07 7.27 9.33
CA GLU A 233 12.98 6.40 8.58
C GLU A 233 12.21 5.48 7.62
N ILE A 234 11.03 5.04 8.05
CA ILE A 234 10.08 4.29 7.20
C ILE A 234 9.66 5.14 5.98
N LEU A 235 9.29 6.40 6.22
CA LEU A 235 8.87 7.33 5.16
C LEU A 235 10.03 7.75 4.25
N LYS A 236 11.23 7.97 4.78
CA LYS A 236 12.44 8.22 3.97
C LYS A 236 12.72 7.05 3.04
N THR A 237 12.72 5.83 3.56
CA THR A 237 12.91 4.61 2.75
C THR A 237 11.86 4.53 1.65
N ALA A 238 10.59 4.82 1.95
CA ALA A 238 9.54 4.85 0.94
C ALA A 238 9.79 5.92 -0.14
N SER A 239 10.19 7.14 0.26
CA SER A 239 10.51 8.26 -0.65
C SER A 239 11.66 7.90 -1.60
N GLU A 240 12.74 7.30 -1.07
CA GLU A 240 13.87 6.81 -1.87
C GLU A 240 13.43 5.77 -2.88
N LEU A 241 12.56 4.83 -2.50
CA LEU A 241 12.05 3.80 -3.40
C LEU A 241 11.13 4.37 -4.49
N TYR A 242 10.28 5.34 -4.18
CA TYR A 242 9.48 6.02 -5.20
C TYR A 242 10.36 6.75 -6.22
N THR A 243 11.36 7.49 -5.74
CA THR A 243 12.22 8.32 -6.58
C THR A 243 13.18 7.45 -7.41
N GLY A 244 13.87 6.52 -6.74
CA GLY A 244 14.87 5.65 -7.35
C GLY A 244 14.26 4.54 -8.21
N GLN A 245 13.19 3.89 -7.77
CA GLN A 245 12.63 2.69 -8.43
C GLN A 245 11.32 2.96 -9.18
N ARG A 246 10.82 4.21 -9.18
CA ARG A 246 9.56 4.61 -9.84
C ARG A 246 8.37 3.72 -9.46
N LEU A 247 8.33 3.30 -8.20
CA LEU A 247 7.29 2.41 -7.69
C LEU A 247 5.91 3.04 -7.85
N ARG A 248 4.91 2.21 -8.16
CA ARG A 248 3.50 2.64 -8.15
C ARG A 248 2.95 2.72 -6.74
N ARG A 249 3.45 1.89 -5.82
CA ARG A 249 2.97 1.82 -4.44
C ARG A 249 3.99 1.12 -3.53
N VAL A 250 4.12 1.64 -2.32
CA VAL A 250 4.69 0.97 -1.14
C VAL A 250 3.52 0.53 -0.26
N TYR A 251 3.52 -0.73 0.15
CA TYR A 251 2.56 -1.29 1.08
C TYR A 251 3.19 -1.39 2.48
N TYR A 252 2.53 -0.80 3.46
CA TYR A 252 2.86 -0.94 4.87
C TYR A 252 2.00 -2.04 5.47
N SER A 253 2.62 -2.98 6.17
CA SER A 253 1.92 -4.03 6.90
C SER A 253 2.32 -3.96 8.36
N ALA A 254 1.36 -3.70 9.26
CA ALA A 254 1.61 -3.88 10.69
C ALA A 254 2.11 -5.31 10.95
N TYR A 255 3.18 -5.42 11.74
CA TYR A 255 3.66 -6.71 12.20
C TYR A 255 2.56 -7.47 12.95
N SER A 256 2.37 -8.73 12.57
CA SER A 256 1.46 -9.63 13.24
C SER A 256 2.29 -10.71 13.92
N PRO A 257 2.23 -10.80 15.26
CA PRO A 257 2.83 -11.91 15.99
C PRO A 257 2.43 -13.25 15.39
N ILE A 258 3.40 -14.12 15.25
CA ILE A 258 3.24 -15.50 14.80
C ILE A 258 3.30 -16.45 15.99
N PRO A 259 2.68 -17.64 15.92
CA PRO A 259 2.93 -18.69 16.88
C PRO A 259 4.43 -18.98 16.96
N HIS A 260 4.97 -19.09 18.18
CA HIS A 260 6.41 -19.30 18.42
C HIS A 260 7.32 -18.23 17.79
N ALA A 261 6.96 -16.95 17.96
CA ALA A 261 7.79 -15.83 17.49
C ALA A 261 9.20 -15.85 18.09
N ASP A 262 10.18 -15.41 17.30
CA ASP A 262 11.55 -15.20 17.77
C ASP A 262 11.60 -14.11 18.86
N ALA A 263 12.48 -14.27 19.86
CA ALA A 263 12.60 -13.34 20.98
C ALA A 263 13.00 -11.91 20.58
N ARG A 264 13.57 -11.71 19.40
CA ARG A 264 13.89 -10.38 18.85
C ARG A 264 12.65 -9.58 18.44
N LEU A 265 11.51 -10.24 18.25
CA LEU A 265 10.28 -9.62 17.78
C LEU A 265 9.38 -9.20 18.95
N PRO A 266 8.57 -8.15 18.79
CA PRO A 266 7.63 -7.74 19.81
C PRO A 266 6.54 -8.80 20.00
N GLY A 267 6.08 -8.99 21.24
CA GLY A 267 4.99 -9.90 21.56
C GLY A 267 3.60 -9.41 21.15
N LEU A 268 3.46 -8.10 20.86
CA LEU A 268 2.21 -7.46 20.50
C LEU A 268 2.30 -6.82 19.11
N SER A 269 1.20 -6.86 18.37
CA SER A 269 1.07 -6.06 17.13
C SER A 269 1.13 -4.57 17.45
N PRO A 270 1.74 -3.74 16.60
CA PRO A 270 1.62 -2.30 16.71
C PRO A 270 0.16 -1.87 16.50
N PRO A 271 -0.25 -0.71 17.02
CA PRO A 271 -1.59 -0.18 16.78
C PRO A 271 -1.89 -0.08 15.28
N LEU A 272 -3.03 -0.61 14.83
CA LEU A 272 -3.43 -0.54 13.40
C LEU A 272 -3.51 0.91 12.88
N VAL A 273 -3.77 1.86 13.78
CA VAL A 273 -3.76 3.29 13.46
C VAL A 273 -2.39 3.73 12.94
N ARG A 274 -1.28 3.17 13.44
CA ARG A 274 0.07 3.49 12.95
C ARG A 274 0.23 3.14 11.46
N GLU A 275 -0.22 1.95 11.05
CA GLU A 275 -0.23 1.54 9.64
C GLU A 275 -1.05 2.53 8.79
N HIS A 276 -2.24 2.92 9.27
CA HIS A 276 -3.07 3.90 8.58
C HIS A 276 -2.39 5.28 8.47
N ARG A 277 -1.72 5.74 9.53
CA ARG A 277 -0.97 7.02 9.52
C ARG A 277 0.16 7.01 8.50
N LEU A 278 0.88 5.90 8.36
CA LEU A 278 1.91 5.75 7.34
C LEU A 278 1.32 5.85 5.92
N TYR A 279 0.17 5.23 5.65
CA TYR A 279 -0.51 5.41 4.36
C TYR A 279 -0.98 6.85 4.13
N GLN A 280 -1.44 7.55 5.15
CA GLN A 280 -1.80 8.97 5.04
C GLN A 280 -0.57 9.82 4.74
N ALA A 281 0.55 9.59 5.41
CA ALA A 281 1.82 10.29 5.17
C ALA A 281 2.39 9.98 3.78
N ASP A 282 2.38 8.72 3.33
CA ASP A 282 2.73 8.30 1.96
C ASP A 282 1.93 9.06 0.90
N TRP A 283 0.63 9.22 1.13
CA TRP A 283 -0.24 9.99 0.24
C TRP A 283 0.15 11.48 0.17
N LEU A 284 0.53 12.08 1.31
CA LEU A 284 1.03 13.46 1.34
C LEU A 284 2.35 13.59 0.57
N MET A 285 3.29 12.67 0.73
CA MET A 285 4.54 12.69 -0.04
C MET A 285 4.27 12.63 -1.55
N ARG A 286 3.44 11.68 -1.98
CA ARG A 286 3.23 11.41 -3.41
C ARG A 286 2.39 12.43 -4.15
N PHE A 287 1.38 13.00 -3.49
CA PHE A 287 0.39 13.85 -4.16
C PHE A 287 0.39 15.30 -3.68
N TYR A 288 0.95 15.57 -2.50
CA TYR A 288 1.01 16.91 -1.91
C TYR A 288 2.42 17.50 -1.90
N GLY A 289 3.46 16.72 -2.22
CA GLY A 289 4.84 17.20 -2.25
C GLY A 289 5.38 17.52 -0.86
N PHE A 290 4.99 16.72 0.13
CA PHE A 290 5.60 16.76 1.46
C PHE A 290 6.89 15.94 1.46
N GLU A 291 7.88 16.41 2.20
CA GLU A 291 9.09 15.62 2.47
C GLU A 291 8.93 14.76 3.74
N ALA A 292 9.65 13.64 3.81
CA ALA A 292 9.51 12.69 4.93
C ALA A 292 9.89 13.31 6.29
N ASN A 293 10.96 14.09 6.32
CA ASN A 293 11.42 14.82 7.52
C ASN A 293 10.48 15.97 7.90
N GLU A 294 9.73 16.49 6.94
CA GLU A 294 8.78 17.56 7.16
C GLU A 294 7.50 17.04 7.82
N ILE A 295 6.92 15.93 7.34
CA ILE A 295 5.65 15.38 7.85
C ILE A 295 5.74 15.01 9.33
N VAL A 296 6.88 14.45 9.74
CA VAL A 296 7.10 13.96 11.10
C VAL A 296 7.60 15.11 11.97
N ALA A 297 6.68 15.95 12.41
CA ALA A 297 6.99 17.17 13.18
C ALA A 297 7.31 16.91 14.67
N GLU A 298 6.99 15.73 15.21
CA GLU A 298 7.20 15.42 16.63
C GLU A 298 8.65 15.06 16.95
N LYS A 299 9.15 15.49 18.13
CA LYS A 299 10.50 15.15 18.62
C LYS A 299 10.78 13.64 18.66
N GLY A 300 9.72 12.83 18.83
CA GLY A 300 9.81 11.38 18.88
C GLY A 300 9.99 10.68 17.53
N GLN A 301 10.11 11.42 16.42
CA GLN A 301 10.31 10.89 15.07
C GLN A 301 9.25 9.87 14.60
N ASN A 302 8.08 9.89 15.25
CA ASN A 302 6.93 9.05 14.93
C ASN A 302 5.72 9.92 14.61
N LEU A 303 4.79 9.36 13.83
CA LEU A 303 3.54 10.03 13.49
C LEU A 303 2.60 10.01 14.70
N SER A 304 1.85 11.10 14.85
CA SER A 304 0.79 11.16 15.85
C SER A 304 -0.27 10.09 15.60
N LEU A 305 -0.59 9.29 16.61
CA LEU A 305 -1.69 8.32 16.51
C LEU A 305 -3.06 9.00 16.60
N ASP A 306 -3.15 10.10 17.34
CA ASP A 306 -4.39 10.83 17.60
C ASP A 306 -4.83 11.72 16.43
N MET A 307 -3.90 12.15 15.58
CA MET A 307 -4.13 13.17 14.56
C MET A 307 -3.63 12.69 13.21
N ASP A 308 -4.33 13.05 12.13
CA ASP A 308 -3.81 12.78 10.79
C ASP A 308 -2.52 13.59 10.53
N PRO A 309 -1.57 13.08 9.73
CA PRO A 309 -0.27 13.70 9.56
C PRO A 309 -0.33 15.14 9.05
N LYS A 310 -1.32 15.48 8.22
CA LYS A 310 -1.46 16.83 7.66
C LYS A 310 -1.89 17.85 8.72
N LEU A 311 -2.84 17.48 9.57
CA LEU A 311 -3.25 18.31 10.69
C LEU A 311 -2.14 18.42 11.75
N ALA A 312 -1.48 17.31 12.08
CA ALA A 312 -0.37 17.30 13.02
C ALA A 312 0.76 18.25 12.56
N TRP A 313 1.11 18.19 11.27
CA TRP A 313 2.05 19.10 10.65
C TRP A 313 1.61 20.57 10.76
N ALA A 314 0.35 20.86 10.43
CA ALA A 314 -0.17 22.22 10.43
C ALA A 314 -0.22 22.85 11.84
N LEU A 315 -0.49 22.03 12.86
CA LEU A 315 -0.47 22.47 14.25
C LEU A 315 0.95 22.68 14.80
N ALA A 316 1.94 21.97 14.25
CA ALA A 316 3.35 22.16 14.60
C ALA A 316 3.96 23.39 13.91
N HIS A 317 3.48 23.74 12.71
CA HIS A 317 3.97 24.85 11.88
C HIS A 317 2.94 25.98 11.80
N ARG A 318 2.55 26.52 12.96
CA ARG A 318 1.51 27.55 13.05
C ARG A 318 1.92 28.86 12.37
N GLU A 319 3.22 29.15 12.33
CA GLU A 319 3.83 30.27 11.62
C GLU A 319 3.56 30.26 10.11
N PHE A 320 3.20 29.10 9.54
CA PHE A 320 2.81 28.98 8.14
C PHE A 320 1.41 29.53 7.85
N PHE A 321 0.61 29.74 8.90
CA PHE A 321 -0.80 30.12 8.78
C PHE A 321 -1.04 31.54 9.29
N PRO A 322 -2.05 32.25 8.75
CA PRO A 322 -3.04 31.77 7.78
C PRO A 322 -2.59 31.87 6.31
N VAL A 323 -3.08 30.94 5.49
CA VAL A 323 -2.85 30.92 4.03
C VAL A 323 -3.96 31.67 3.30
N ASP A 324 -3.62 32.68 2.49
CA ASP A 324 -4.59 33.39 1.64
C ASP A 324 -4.93 32.55 0.39
N VAL A 325 -6.17 32.07 0.32
CA VAL A 325 -6.60 31.18 -0.77
C VAL A 325 -6.56 31.84 -2.15
N ASN A 326 -6.63 33.17 -2.20
CA ASN A 326 -6.64 33.94 -3.44
C ASN A 326 -5.23 34.24 -3.96
N ARG A 327 -4.20 34.15 -3.11
CA ARG A 327 -2.81 34.50 -3.45
C ARG A 327 -1.82 33.35 -3.37
N ALA A 328 -2.04 32.42 -2.44
CA ALA A 328 -1.12 31.33 -2.15
C ALA A 328 -0.79 30.47 -3.38
N SER A 329 0.43 29.98 -3.46
CA SER A 329 0.87 28.98 -4.43
C SER A 329 0.08 27.67 -4.30
N ARG A 330 0.23 26.80 -5.29
CA ARG A 330 -0.37 25.46 -5.27
C ARG A 330 0.13 24.68 -4.06
N GLU A 331 1.43 24.77 -3.78
CA GLU A 331 2.13 24.06 -2.72
C GLU A 331 1.65 24.52 -1.35
N GLU A 332 1.50 25.83 -1.12
CA GLU A 332 0.96 26.38 0.12
C GLU A 332 -0.50 25.94 0.37
N LEU A 333 -1.35 25.97 -0.67
CA LEU A 333 -2.73 25.48 -0.57
C LEU A 333 -2.79 23.98 -0.22
N LEU A 334 -1.84 23.19 -0.72
CA LEU A 334 -1.73 21.77 -0.41
C LEU A 334 -1.31 21.52 1.04
N ARG A 335 -0.77 22.50 1.77
CA ARG A 335 -0.46 22.34 3.20
C ARG A 335 -1.66 22.55 4.13
N VAL A 336 -2.71 23.20 3.65
CA VAL A 336 -3.90 23.52 4.46
C VAL A 336 -4.74 22.26 4.78
N PRO A 337 -5.00 21.94 6.06
CA PRO A 337 -5.90 20.85 6.44
C PRO A 337 -7.32 21.01 5.84
N GLY A 338 -7.89 19.91 5.35
CA GLY A 338 -9.22 19.88 4.72
C GLY A 338 -9.28 20.34 3.26
N ILE A 339 -8.16 20.83 2.68
CA ILE A 339 -8.04 21.11 1.25
C ILE A 339 -7.26 19.98 0.56
N GLY A 340 -7.91 19.25 -0.35
CA GLY A 340 -7.30 18.18 -1.14
C GLY A 340 -6.84 18.62 -2.54
N VAL A 341 -6.09 17.77 -3.26
CA VAL A 341 -5.52 18.07 -4.59
C VAL A 341 -6.58 18.54 -5.60
N SER A 342 -7.75 17.89 -5.63
CA SER A 342 -8.86 18.30 -6.50
C SER A 342 -9.41 19.67 -6.12
N ASN A 343 -9.49 19.98 -4.83
CA ASN A 343 -9.91 21.30 -4.34
C ASN A 343 -8.89 22.37 -4.72
N VAL A 344 -7.59 22.11 -4.56
CA VAL A 344 -6.52 23.05 -4.98
C VAL A 344 -6.62 23.35 -6.48
N LYS A 345 -6.76 22.33 -7.34
CA LYS A 345 -6.95 22.55 -8.79
C LYS A 345 -8.14 23.46 -9.10
N ARG A 346 -9.27 23.26 -8.42
CA ARG A 346 -10.48 24.08 -8.59
C ARG A 346 -10.28 25.51 -8.08
N ILE A 347 -9.68 25.68 -6.90
CA ILE A 347 -9.35 26.98 -6.30
C ILE A 347 -8.48 27.81 -7.26
N LEU A 348 -7.38 27.21 -7.74
CA LEU A 348 -6.46 27.86 -8.68
C LEU A 348 -7.14 28.26 -9.99
N SER A 349 -8.05 27.42 -10.50
CA SER A 349 -8.78 27.73 -11.73
C SER A 349 -9.75 28.89 -11.56
N ILE A 350 -10.53 28.87 -10.48
CA ILE A 350 -11.62 29.82 -10.22
C ILE A 350 -11.10 31.19 -9.82
N ARG A 351 -10.01 31.27 -9.03
CA ARG A 351 -9.47 32.54 -8.54
C ARG A 351 -8.95 33.48 -9.64
N ARG A 352 -8.78 32.97 -10.86
CA ARG A 352 -8.46 33.76 -12.05
C ARG A 352 -9.62 34.63 -12.52
N TYR A 353 -10.85 34.27 -12.16
CA TYR A 353 -12.08 34.93 -12.64
C TYR A 353 -12.89 35.56 -11.51
N GLN A 354 -12.74 35.08 -10.27
CA GLN A 354 -13.43 35.65 -9.12
C GLN A 354 -12.59 35.53 -7.85
N THR A 355 -12.74 36.49 -6.93
CA THR A 355 -12.13 36.38 -5.60
C THR A 355 -12.95 35.43 -4.72
N LEU A 356 -12.32 34.38 -4.21
CA LEU A 356 -12.96 33.33 -3.41
C LEU A 356 -13.29 33.81 -2.00
N ARG A 357 -14.55 33.58 -1.60
CA ARG A 357 -15.08 33.77 -0.24
C ARG A 357 -15.23 32.44 0.48
N SER A 358 -15.49 32.48 1.79
CA SER A 358 -15.74 31.30 2.62
C SER A 358 -16.89 30.42 2.11
N VAL A 359 -17.94 31.04 1.54
CA VAL A 359 -19.07 30.33 0.92
C VAL A 359 -18.66 29.53 -0.32
N ASP A 360 -17.70 30.02 -1.09
CA ASP A 360 -17.24 29.34 -2.31
C ASP A 360 -16.43 28.10 -1.96
N LEU A 361 -15.58 28.17 -0.93
CA LEU A 361 -14.86 27.00 -0.43
C LEU A 361 -15.82 25.89 0.03
N LYS A 362 -16.92 26.25 0.72
CA LYS A 362 -17.97 25.30 1.10
C LYS A 362 -18.65 24.68 -0.12
N LYS A 363 -18.98 25.48 -1.15
CA LYS A 363 -19.56 24.99 -2.42
C LYS A 363 -18.62 24.06 -3.17
N LEU A 364 -17.31 24.28 -3.06
CA LEU A 364 -16.27 23.39 -3.61
C LEU A 364 -16.12 22.08 -2.83
N ARG A 365 -16.89 21.88 -1.75
CA ARG A 365 -16.77 20.73 -0.82
C ARG A 365 -15.38 20.65 -0.18
N VAL A 366 -14.78 21.81 0.13
CA VAL A 366 -13.66 21.86 1.08
C VAL A 366 -14.19 21.48 2.45
N ALA A 367 -13.44 20.67 3.20
CA ALA A 367 -13.79 20.28 4.57
C ALA A 367 -13.65 21.48 5.53
N TRP A 368 -14.62 22.41 5.44
CA TRP A 368 -14.53 23.74 6.03
C TRP A 368 -14.28 23.72 7.53
N ASN A 369 -14.84 22.76 8.27
CA ASN A 369 -14.63 22.65 9.71
C ASN A 369 -13.16 22.42 10.08
N ARG A 370 -12.39 21.75 9.21
CA ARG A 370 -10.95 21.54 9.36
C ARG A 370 -10.14 22.71 8.80
N THR A 371 -10.62 23.33 7.72
CA THR A 371 -9.89 24.41 7.01
C THR A 371 -10.01 25.79 7.64
N LYS A 372 -11.14 26.12 8.29
CA LYS A 372 -11.48 27.48 8.74
C LYS A 372 -10.47 28.12 9.71
N LEU A 373 -9.65 27.31 10.39
CA LEU A 373 -8.64 27.80 11.34
C LEU A 373 -7.35 28.28 10.64
N PHE A 374 -7.18 27.94 9.35
CA PHE A 374 -5.90 28.02 8.66
C PHE A 374 -5.90 28.94 7.43
N VAL A 375 -7.04 29.54 7.06
CA VAL A 375 -7.16 30.27 5.78
C VAL A 375 -7.72 31.68 5.90
N LEU A 376 -7.20 32.57 5.06
CA LEU A 376 -7.80 33.85 4.71
C LEU A 376 -8.63 33.69 3.43
N THR A 377 -9.80 34.32 3.43
CA THR A 377 -10.73 34.44 2.30
C THR A 377 -11.02 35.92 2.03
N ALA A 378 -11.69 36.24 0.93
CA ALA A 378 -12.02 37.63 0.61
C ALA A 378 -12.96 38.29 1.65
N ASP A 379 -13.78 37.49 2.31
CA ASP A 379 -14.62 37.87 3.46
C ASP A 379 -13.91 37.57 4.78
N HIS A 380 -14.30 38.30 5.84
CA HIS A 380 -13.75 38.13 7.18
C HIS A 380 -13.98 36.70 7.72
N ASN A 381 -12.89 36.04 8.14
CA ASN A 381 -12.95 34.73 8.78
C ASN A 381 -12.74 34.85 10.30
N PRO A 382 -13.80 34.77 11.12
CA PRO A 382 -13.70 34.97 12.57
C PRO A 382 -12.98 33.82 13.30
N ASN A 383 -12.83 32.66 12.66
CA ASN A 383 -12.19 31.50 13.29
C ASN A 383 -10.67 31.63 13.39
N LEU A 384 -10.06 32.58 12.69
CA LEU A 384 -8.60 32.81 12.74
C LEU A 384 -8.13 33.28 14.12
N VAL A 385 -9.02 33.87 14.92
CA VAL A 385 -8.72 34.25 16.31
C VAL A 385 -8.32 33.04 17.17
N ASP A 386 -8.75 31.83 16.78
CA ASP A 386 -8.39 30.60 17.50
C ASP A 386 -7.02 30.04 17.10
N LEU A 387 -6.44 30.47 15.97
CA LEU A 387 -5.14 29.98 15.50
C LEU A 387 -4.05 30.22 16.55
N ASP A 388 -4.13 31.34 17.27
CA ASP A 388 -3.15 31.68 18.29
C ASP A 388 -3.44 31.19 19.71
N ARG A 389 -4.58 30.53 19.91
CA ARG A 389 -4.99 30.12 21.25
C ARG A 389 -4.25 28.88 21.73
N PRO A 390 -3.83 28.84 23.01
CA PRO A 390 -3.20 27.67 23.62
C PRO A 390 -4.00 26.35 23.49
N GLY A 391 -5.34 26.43 23.39
CA GLY A 391 -6.24 25.28 23.26
C GLY A 391 -6.52 24.81 21.82
N LEU A 392 -5.80 25.30 20.81
CA LEU A 392 -6.06 24.99 19.40
C LEU A 392 -6.04 23.47 19.13
N VAL A 393 -5.07 22.74 19.68
CA VAL A 393 -4.91 21.29 19.46
C VAL A 393 -6.19 20.55 19.88
N THR A 394 -6.72 20.84 21.06
CA THR A 394 -7.96 20.22 21.58
C THR A 394 -9.17 20.57 20.71
N LYS A 395 -9.22 21.79 20.17
CA LYS A 395 -10.32 22.26 19.33
C LYS A 395 -10.26 21.72 17.89
N ALA A 396 -9.06 21.50 17.38
CA ALA A 396 -8.79 20.99 16.04
C ALA A 396 -8.87 19.46 15.96
N LYS A 397 -8.61 18.75 17.06
CA LYS A 397 -8.79 17.30 17.13
C LYS A 397 -10.25 16.92 16.82
N PRO A 398 -10.49 15.96 15.90
CA PRO A 398 -11.83 15.46 15.67
C PRO A 398 -12.38 14.83 16.97
N LYS A 399 -13.65 15.11 17.30
CA LYS A 399 -14.32 14.44 18.42
C LYS A 399 -14.43 12.96 18.06
N ASN A 400 -13.71 12.09 18.79
CA ASN A 400 -13.58 10.65 18.56
C ASN A 400 -14.75 10.04 17.77
N GLN A 401 -14.50 9.72 16.50
CA GLN A 401 -15.34 8.85 15.70
C GLN A 401 -14.59 7.55 15.43
N GLN A 402 -15.29 6.44 15.63
CA GLN A 402 -14.81 5.11 15.34
C GLN A 402 -14.33 5.03 13.89
N LEU A 403 -13.03 4.73 13.70
CA LEU A 403 -12.44 4.56 12.37
C LEU A 403 -13.15 3.43 11.64
N MET A 404 -13.81 3.74 10.53
CA MET A 404 -14.36 2.74 9.62
C MET A 404 -13.32 2.43 8.53
N LEU A 405 -13.26 1.17 8.11
CA LEU A 405 -12.35 0.65 7.07
C LEU A 405 -12.40 1.44 5.73
N PHE A 406 -13.43 2.27 5.53
CA PHE A 406 -13.75 2.97 4.30
C PHE A 406 -13.49 4.48 4.33
N ASP A 407 -12.91 5.02 5.40
CA ASP A 407 -12.66 6.47 5.46
C ASP A 407 -11.81 6.91 4.27
N ALA A 408 -10.76 6.18 3.87
CA ALA A 408 -9.96 6.52 2.69
C ALA A 408 -10.74 6.57 1.35
N ALA A 409 -11.77 5.74 1.16
CA ALA A 409 -12.60 5.76 -0.05
C ALA A 409 -13.59 6.94 -0.01
N THR A 410 -14.21 7.18 1.15
CA THR A 410 -15.08 8.33 1.37
C THR A 410 -14.29 9.64 1.24
N THR A 411 -13.09 9.74 1.84
CA THR A 411 -12.12 10.84 1.72
C THR A 411 -11.77 11.17 0.28
N SER A 412 -11.62 10.17 -0.60
CA SER A 412 -11.31 10.40 -2.01
C SER A 412 -12.47 10.98 -2.82
N ILE A 413 -13.72 10.71 -2.39
CA ILE A 413 -14.95 11.20 -3.03
C ILE A 413 -15.42 12.52 -2.40
N THR A 414 -15.28 12.69 -1.09
CA THR A 414 -15.77 13.86 -0.32
C THR A 414 -14.69 14.90 -0.03
N GLY A 415 -13.41 14.54 -0.12
CA GLY A 415 -12.29 15.40 0.28
C GLY A 415 -12.07 15.47 1.80
N GLU A 416 -12.79 14.67 2.58
CA GLU A 416 -12.70 14.64 4.04
C GLU A 416 -11.66 13.62 4.49
N LEU A 417 -10.47 14.08 4.89
CA LEU A 417 -9.58 13.30 5.77
C LEU A 417 -10.11 13.31 7.21
#